data_AF-U4KZN6-F1
#
_entry.id   AF-U4KZN6-F1
#
_cell.length_a   1.000
_cell.length_b   1.000
_cell.length_c   1.000
_cell.angle_alpha   90.00
_cell.angle_beta   90.00
_cell.angle_gamma   90.00
#
_symmetry.space_group_name_H-M   'P 1'
#
loop_
_entity.id
_entity.type
_entity.pdbx_description
1 polymer ?
#
loop_
_entity_poly.entity_id
_entity_poly.type
_entity_poly.pdbx_seq_one_letter_code
_entity_poly.pdbx_strand_id
1 'polypeptide(L)'
;MSMGVMESETGSLNDAANTIVTHSSPVSSIAASRTSAESDDTFSPVASVLSTINSKLVESLDIRARREQSQGLRGPGVDQELRCTIEQPPNSGSYNLVHTLKFSDGAKWILRIPCLGANGSFMPERSRMLRSEAMTMSFIRRNTSMPVPEIYDYCETSSNKIEVLYLLMEFAEGFSVFEKWFDDTGPTPKEERQMRILDTTAAAMSQLRKFEFDKIGSLQFEPGNMDATGIE
;
A
#
# COMPACT_ATOMS: atom_id res chain seq x y z
N MET A 1 -61.79 45.97 -49.71
CA MET A 1 -62.61 44.77 -49.98
C MET A 1 -61.91 43.96 -51.05
N SER A 2 -61.97 42.62 -50.91
CA SER A 2 -61.50 41.53 -51.80
C SER A 2 -59.99 41.26 -51.85
N MET A 3 -59.52 40.15 -51.23
CA MET A 3 -59.51 38.73 -51.69
C MET A 3 -58.53 38.53 -52.86
N GLY A 4 -57.40 37.85 -52.63
CA GLY A 4 -57.15 36.44 -53.01
C GLY A 4 -56.36 36.42 -54.33
N VAL A 5 -55.44 35.52 -54.68
CA VAL A 5 -55.19 34.09 -54.43
C VAL A 5 -53.75 33.79 -54.95
N MET A 6 -53.12 32.71 -54.44
CA MET A 6 -52.07 31.82 -54.99
C MET A 6 -51.57 32.10 -56.44
N GLU A 7 -50.30 31.91 -56.81
CA GLU A 7 -49.52 30.66 -56.76
C GLU A 7 -48.11 30.83 -57.40
N SER A 8 -47.27 29.80 -57.22
CA SER A 8 -46.16 29.32 -58.07
C SER A 8 -44.69 29.68 -57.73
N GLU A 9 -43.94 28.60 -57.53
CA GLU A 9 -42.50 28.47 -57.30
C GLU A 9 -41.66 28.83 -58.53
N THR A 10 -40.43 29.33 -58.33
CA THR A 10 -39.25 28.91 -59.10
C THR A 10 -37.94 29.33 -58.41
N GLY A 11 -37.13 28.33 -58.07
CA GLY A 11 -35.67 28.25 -58.28
C GLY A 11 -34.72 29.40 -57.93
N SER A 12 -33.87 29.11 -56.93
CA SER A 12 -32.41 29.31 -56.92
C SER A 12 -31.84 30.74 -56.78
N LEU A 13 -31.14 30.98 -55.66
CA LEU A 13 -29.68 31.13 -55.61
C LEU A 13 -29.25 31.57 -54.20
N ASN A 14 -28.48 30.68 -53.55
CA ASN A 14 -27.38 30.90 -52.63
C ASN A 14 -27.26 32.26 -51.92
N ASP A 15 -27.34 32.24 -50.59
CA ASP A 15 -26.31 32.92 -49.79
C ASP A 15 -26.08 32.25 -48.44
N ALA A 16 -24.80 32.21 -48.07
CA ALA A 16 -24.20 31.28 -47.14
C ALA A 16 -24.53 31.56 -45.67
N ALA A 17 -25.22 30.61 -45.02
CA ALA A 17 -25.28 30.50 -43.57
C ALA A 17 -24.11 29.64 -43.06
N ASN A 18 -23.15 30.30 -42.42
CA ASN A 18 -22.06 29.67 -41.70
C ASN A 18 -22.60 29.13 -40.37
N THR A 19 -23.10 27.89 -40.36
CA THR A 19 -23.57 27.19 -39.15
C THR A 19 -22.50 26.21 -38.69
N ILE A 20 -21.94 26.49 -37.52
CA ILE A 20 -21.01 25.63 -36.79
C ILE A 20 -21.72 24.29 -36.52
N VAL A 21 -21.18 23.21 -37.08
CA VAL A 21 -21.63 21.85 -36.81
C VAL A 21 -21.23 21.49 -35.38
N THR A 22 -22.20 21.46 -34.47
CA THR A 22 -22.08 20.76 -33.19
C THR A 22 -22.25 19.27 -33.45
N HIS A 23 -21.15 18.54 -33.65
CA HIS A 23 -21.19 17.08 -33.57
C HIS A 23 -21.27 16.67 -32.09
N SER A 24 -22.49 16.40 -31.64
CA SER A 24 -22.75 15.60 -30.45
C SER A 24 -22.47 14.13 -30.77
N SER A 25 -21.25 13.68 -30.48
CA SER A 25 -20.97 12.25 -30.38
C SER A 25 -21.34 11.76 -28.97
N PRO A 26 -22.11 10.67 -28.84
CA PRO A 26 -22.45 10.12 -27.54
C PRO A 26 -21.17 9.57 -26.90
N VAL A 27 -20.75 10.14 -25.77
CA VAL A 27 -19.72 9.55 -24.92
C VAL A 27 -20.33 8.27 -24.34
N SER A 28 -19.99 7.15 -24.98
CA SER A 28 -20.24 5.83 -24.42
C SER A 28 -19.63 5.77 -23.03
N SER A 29 -20.48 5.50 -22.04
CA SER A 29 -20.12 5.26 -20.66
C SER A 29 -19.09 4.12 -20.59
N ILE A 30 -17.81 4.46 -20.45
CA ILE A 30 -16.81 3.51 -19.96
C ILE A 30 -17.02 3.44 -18.45
N ALA A 31 -18.07 2.74 -18.05
CA ALA A 31 -18.12 2.12 -16.74
C ALA A 31 -16.91 1.18 -16.69
N ALA A 32 -15.89 1.53 -15.93
CA ALA A 32 -14.84 0.60 -15.56
C ALA A 32 -15.41 -0.40 -14.56
N SER A 33 -16.30 -1.27 -15.03
CA SER A 33 -16.54 -2.57 -14.42
C SER A 33 -15.27 -3.38 -14.62
N ARG A 34 -14.33 -3.24 -13.70
CA ARG A 34 -13.32 -4.27 -13.42
C ARG A 34 -13.72 -4.96 -12.12
N THR A 35 -14.87 -5.62 -12.15
CA THR A 35 -15.06 -6.84 -11.37
C THR A 35 -14.45 -7.98 -12.18
N SER A 36 -13.13 -8.02 -12.23
CA SER A 36 -12.44 -9.26 -12.55
C SER A 36 -12.26 -9.98 -11.22
N ALA A 37 -13.16 -10.94 -10.97
CA ALA A 37 -12.83 -12.08 -10.15
C ALA A 37 -11.65 -12.79 -10.83
N GLU A 38 -10.45 -12.29 -10.60
CA GLU A 38 -9.23 -13.01 -10.93
C GLU A 38 -9.14 -14.17 -9.94
N SER A 39 -9.06 -15.38 -10.48
CA SER A 39 -9.09 -16.60 -9.69
C SER A 39 -7.95 -16.61 -8.67
N ASP A 40 -8.30 -17.15 -7.51
CA ASP A 40 -7.51 -17.33 -6.29
C ASP A 40 -6.37 -18.37 -6.47
N ASP A 41 -5.74 -18.43 -7.64
CA ASP A 41 -4.74 -19.45 -8.00
C ASP A 41 -3.30 -18.99 -7.73
N THR A 42 -3.07 -17.69 -7.51
CA THR A 42 -1.72 -17.15 -7.24
C THR A 42 -1.13 -17.66 -5.92
N PHE A 43 -1.99 -18.09 -4.99
CA PHE A 43 -1.59 -18.59 -3.67
C PHE A 43 -1.72 -20.11 -3.50
N SER A 44 -2.24 -20.82 -4.50
CA SER A 44 -2.38 -22.28 -4.45
C SER A 44 -1.07 -23.02 -4.14
N PRO A 45 0.10 -22.62 -4.71
CA PRO A 45 1.39 -23.24 -4.37
C PRO A 45 1.89 -22.93 -2.96
N VAL A 46 1.37 -21.88 -2.32
CA VAL A 46 1.79 -21.48 -0.97
C VAL A 46 0.80 -21.86 0.11
N ALA A 47 -0.43 -22.31 -0.19
CA ALA A 47 -1.43 -22.65 0.85
C ALA A 47 -0.93 -23.67 1.90
N SER A 48 -0.17 -24.69 1.48
CA SER A 48 0.49 -25.65 2.38
C SER A 48 1.71 -25.06 3.11
N VAL A 49 2.37 -24.09 2.48
CA VAL A 49 3.46 -23.31 3.07
C VAL A 49 2.89 -22.31 4.10
N LEU A 50 1.71 -21.74 3.88
CA LEU A 50 1.04 -20.76 4.76
C LEU A 50 0.73 -21.34 6.13
N SER A 51 0.20 -22.57 6.18
CA SER A 51 -0.10 -23.23 7.46
C SER A 51 1.17 -23.57 8.24
N THR A 52 2.22 -23.99 7.54
CA THR A 52 3.55 -24.28 8.11
C THR A 52 4.26 -23.01 8.58
N ILE A 53 4.14 -21.92 7.83
CA ILE A 53 4.62 -20.59 8.20
C ILE A 53 3.92 -20.15 9.48
N ASN A 54 2.59 -20.27 9.57
CA ASN A 54 1.85 -19.83 10.75
C ASN A 54 2.28 -20.54 12.05
N SER A 55 2.45 -21.86 12.05
CA SER A 55 2.90 -22.59 13.25
C SER A 55 4.34 -22.20 13.62
N LYS A 56 5.25 -22.16 12.64
CA LYS A 56 6.63 -21.75 12.85
C LYS A 56 6.72 -20.29 13.32
N LEU A 57 5.90 -19.39 12.82
CA LEU A 57 5.89 -17.97 13.20
C LEU A 57 5.59 -17.76 14.67
N VAL A 58 4.55 -18.41 15.19
CA VAL A 58 4.16 -18.30 16.61
C VAL A 58 5.27 -18.82 17.53
N GLU A 59 5.95 -19.90 17.14
CA GLU A 59 7.02 -20.51 17.94
C GLU A 59 8.36 -19.77 17.83
N SER A 60 8.65 -19.18 16.66
CA SER A 60 9.99 -18.69 16.32
C SER A 60 10.22 -17.21 16.50
N LEU A 61 9.15 -16.39 16.44
CA LEU A 61 9.20 -14.98 16.78
C LEU A 61 9.48 -14.90 18.27
N ASP A 62 10.75 -14.99 18.61
CA ASP A 62 11.23 -14.72 19.95
C ASP A 62 10.84 -13.28 20.25
N ILE A 63 9.76 -13.12 21.01
CA ILE A 63 9.13 -11.85 21.34
C ILE A 63 10.08 -10.96 22.17
N ARG A 64 11.36 -11.30 22.28
CA ARG A 64 12.43 -10.61 23.00
C ARG A 64 12.40 -9.10 22.80
N ALA A 65 12.34 -8.64 21.55
CA ALA A 65 12.26 -7.20 21.24
C ALA A 65 11.04 -6.52 21.91
N ARG A 66 9.85 -7.14 21.85
CA ARG A 66 8.65 -6.61 22.50
C ARG A 66 8.69 -6.80 24.02
N ARG A 67 9.28 -7.90 24.52
CA ARG A 67 9.45 -8.14 25.96
C ARG A 67 10.29 -7.03 26.58
N GLU A 68 11.41 -6.67 25.96
CA GLU A 68 12.28 -5.56 26.39
C GLU A 68 11.53 -4.22 26.36
N GLN A 69 10.81 -3.91 25.28
CA GLN A 69 9.97 -2.71 25.20
C GLN A 69 8.82 -2.69 26.22
N SER A 70 8.26 -3.85 26.57
CA SER A 70 7.17 -3.98 27.55
C SER A 70 7.64 -3.79 28.99
N GLN A 71 8.89 -4.17 29.29
CA GLN A 71 9.46 -4.05 30.65
C GLN A 71 9.70 -2.60 31.06
N GLY A 72 10.03 -1.71 30.11
CA GLY A 72 10.13 -0.27 30.35
C GLY A 72 8.80 0.42 30.73
N LEU A 73 7.67 -0.25 30.49
CA LEU A 73 6.31 0.24 30.79
C LEU A 73 5.71 -0.40 32.06
N ARG A 74 6.40 -1.35 32.72
CA ARG A 74 5.86 -2.08 33.88
C ARG A 74 6.15 -1.36 35.20
N GLY A 75 5.08 -1.08 35.95
CA GLY A 75 5.17 -0.89 37.40
C GLY A 75 5.47 -2.21 38.12
N PRO A 76 5.91 -2.16 39.39
CA PRO A 76 6.27 -3.37 40.14
C PRO A 76 5.02 -4.23 40.39
N GLY A 77 5.02 -5.49 39.94
CA GLY A 77 4.13 -6.49 40.56
C GLY A 77 3.48 -7.59 39.71
N VAL A 78 3.66 -7.69 38.38
CA VAL A 78 3.14 -8.87 37.64
C VAL A 78 4.06 -9.26 36.47
N ASP A 79 4.71 -10.42 36.57
CA ASP A 79 5.33 -11.11 35.44
C ASP A 79 4.24 -11.77 34.58
N GLN A 80 3.49 -10.95 33.84
CA GLN A 80 2.55 -11.48 32.88
C GLN A 80 3.32 -11.93 31.63
N GLU A 81 3.25 -13.21 31.30
CA GLU A 81 3.85 -13.77 30.09
C GLU A 81 3.22 -13.11 28.85
N LEU A 82 4.04 -12.46 28.04
CA LEU A 82 3.61 -11.79 26.83
C LEU A 82 3.22 -12.84 25.77
N ARG A 83 1.95 -12.88 25.40
CA ARG A 83 1.42 -13.81 24.38
C ARG A 83 1.26 -13.09 23.05
N CYS A 84 1.60 -13.77 21.95
CA CYS A 84 1.40 -13.32 20.59
C CYS A 84 0.42 -14.24 19.87
N THR A 85 -0.57 -13.68 19.19
CA THR A 85 -1.47 -14.39 18.28
C THR A 85 -1.39 -13.76 16.89
N ILE A 86 -1.66 -14.57 15.86
CA ILE A 86 -1.65 -14.11 14.47
C ILE A 86 -3.10 -14.01 14.01
N GLU A 87 -3.49 -12.87 13.45
CA GLU A 87 -4.82 -12.72 12.82
C GLU A 87 -4.93 -13.61 11.58
N GLN A 88 -6.09 -14.25 11.42
CA GLN A 88 -6.38 -15.14 10.30
C GLN A 88 -7.69 -14.73 9.62
N PRO A 89 -7.79 -14.90 8.28
CA PRO A 89 -6.69 -15.25 7.36
C PRO A 89 -5.68 -14.09 7.20
N PRO A 90 -4.46 -14.34 6.68
CA PRO A 90 -3.56 -13.25 6.32
C PRO A 90 -4.14 -12.39 5.21
N ASN A 91 -3.70 -11.14 5.14
CA ASN A 91 -3.92 -10.29 3.99
C ASN A 91 -2.93 -10.67 2.88
N SER A 92 -3.41 -10.78 1.65
CA SER A 92 -2.58 -11.10 0.49
C SER A 92 -2.63 -9.98 -0.54
N GLY A 93 -1.47 -9.66 -1.11
CA GLY A 93 -1.34 -8.81 -2.29
C GLY A 93 -0.47 -9.49 -3.35
N SER A 94 -0.32 -8.89 -4.52
CA SER A 94 0.38 -9.51 -5.66
C SER A 94 1.84 -9.95 -5.37
N TYR A 95 2.49 -9.33 -4.38
CA TYR A 95 3.90 -9.57 -4.07
C TYR A 95 4.18 -9.90 -2.61
N ASN A 96 3.18 -9.80 -1.73
CA ASN A 96 3.39 -9.95 -0.30
C ASN A 96 2.21 -10.65 0.36
N LEU A 97 2.56 -11.50 1.32
CA LEU A 97 1.68 -12.00 2.33
C LEU A 97 1.90 -11.19 3.61
N VAL A 98 0.82 -10.74 4.25
CA VAL A 98 0.87 -9.84 5.39
C VAL A 98 0.07 -10.43 6.55
N HIS A 99 0.76 -10.71 7.65
CA HIS A 99 0.19 -11.16 8.91
C HIS A 99 0.17 -10.02 9.91
N THR A 100 -0.98 -9.78 10.53
CA THR A 100 -1.06 -8.94 11.73
C THR A 100 -0.82 -9.79 12.96
N LEU A 101 0.13 -9.37 13.79
CA LEU A 101 0.44 -9.97 15.07
C LEU A 101 -0.20 -9.15 16.18
N LYS A 102 -0.91 -9.82 17.07
CA LYS A 102 -1.56 -9.21 18.23
C LYS A 102 -0.89 -9.69 19.50
N PHE A 103 -0.47 -8.74 20.32
CA PHE A 103 0.12 -9.02 21.62
C PHE A 103 -0.93 -8.88 22.73
N SER A 104 -0.76 -9.64 23.81
CA SER A 104 -1.67 -9.60 24.97
C SER A 104 -1.69 -8.25 25.69
N ASP A 105 -0.70 -7.39 25.46
CA ASP A 105 -0.64 -6.01 25.98
C ASP A 105 -1.32 -4.98 25.05
N GLY A 106 -1.98 -5.44 24.00
CA GLY A 106 -2.72 -4.61 23.05
C GLY A 106 -1.90 -4.09 21.87
N ALA A 107 -0.56 -4.25 21.88
CA ALA A 107 0.24 -3.88 20.72
C ALA A 107 -0.09 -4.75 19.50
N LYS A 108 0.07 -4.16 18.32
CA LYS A 108 -0.04 -4.86 17.04
C LYS A 108 1.20 -4.62 16.21
N TRP A 109 1.72 -5.67 15.57
CA TRP A 109 2.81 -5.58 14.60
C TRP A 109 2.36 -6.18 13.27
N ILE A 110 3.10 -5.85 12.21
CA ILE A 110 2.94 -6.43 10.88
C ILE A 110 4.16 -7.28 10.58
N LEU A 111 3.93 -8.53 10.17
CA LEU A 111 4.91 -9.36 9.51
C LEU A 111 4.55 -9.44 8.04
N ARG A 112 5.47 -9.01 7.20
CA ARG A 112 5.36 -9.05 5.76
C ARG A 112 6.34 -10.06 5.19
N ILE A 113 5.83 -11.00 4.40
CA ILE A 113 6.59 -12.05 3.73
C ILE A 113 6.47 -11.82 2.22
N PRO A 114 7.56 -11.54 1.50
CA PRO A 114 7.53 -11.46 0.04
C PRO A 114 7.09 -12.80 -0.56
N CYS A 115 6.15 -12.76 -1.51
CA CYS A 115 5.72 -13.95 -2.23
C CYS A 115 6.91 -14.55 -3.01
N LEU A 116 6.99 -15.88 -2.99
CA LEU A 116 7.96 -16.65 -3.76
C LEU A 116 7.68 -16.52 -5.27
N GLY A 117 8.70 -16.74 -6.10
CA GLY A 117 8.51 -16.81 -7.55
C GLY A 117 7.53 -17.92 -7.94
N ALA A 118 7.04 -17.90 -9.18
CA ALA A 118 6.05 -18.89 -9.69
C ALA A 118 6.49 -20.36 -9.55
N ASN A 119 7.80 -20.61 -9.40
CA ASN A 119 8.40 -21.93 -9.18
C ASN A 119 8.70 -22.24 -7.70
N GLY A 120 8.22 -21.42 -6.77
CA GLY A 120 8.51 -21.52 -5.34
C GLY A 120 9.97 -21.22 -4.97
N SER A 121 10.80 -20.77 -5.91
CA SER A 121 12.21 -20.50 -5.64
C SER A 121 12.43 -19.10 -5.07
N PHE A 122 13.39 -19.03 -4.14
CA PHE A 122 13.93 -17.78 -3.64
C PHE A 122 14.85 -17.16 -4.70
N MET A 123 14.57 -15.90 -5.06
CA MET A 123 15.40 -15.14 -6.01
C MET A 123 16.32 -14.21 -5.23
N PRO A 124 17.64 -14.15 -5.52
CA PRO A 124 18.58 -13.24 -4.85
C PRO A 124 18.15 -11.76 -4.89
N GLU A 125 17.45 -11.37 -5.95
CA GLU A 125 16.86 -10.04 -6.11
C GLU A 125 15.87 -9.71 -4.97
N ARG A 126 15.12 -10.70 -4.46
CA ARG A 126 14.16 -10.49 -3.37
C ARG A 126 14.83 -10.16 -2.05
N SER A 127 15.97 -10.79 -1.75
CA SER A 127 16.79 -10.46 -0.57
C SER A 127 17.20 -9.00 -0.59
N ARG A 128 17.70 -8.55 -1.75
CA ARG A 128 18.15 -7.17 -1.96
C ARG A 128 17.00 -6.16 -1.90
N MET A 129 15.87 -6.48 -2.53
CA MET A 129 14.66 -5.65 -2.48
C MET A 129 14.13 -5.52 -1.04
N LEU A 130 14.11 -6.60 -0.26
CA LEU A 130 13.68 -6.58 1.12
C LEU A 130 14.59 -5.70 1.98
N ARG A 131 15.92 -5.82 1.84
CA ARG A 131 16.88 -4.93 2.51
C ARG A 131 16.62 -3.48 2.14
N SER A 132 16.54 -3.19 0.84
CA SER A 132 16.32 -1.83 0.35
C SER A 132 15.01 -1.25 0.89
N GLU A 133 13.95 -2.04 0.95
CA GLU A 133 12.67 -1.64 1.55
C GLU A 133 12.80 -1.30 3.04
N ALA A 134 13.31 -2.22 3.85
CA ALA A 134 13.48 -2.03 5.28
C ALA A 134 14.34 -0.80 5.62
N MET A 135 15.45 -0.65 4.88
CA MET A 135 16.40 0.44 5.10
C MET A 135 15.89 1.77 4.56
N THR A 136 15.14 1.78 3.45
CA THR A 136 14.47 2.98 2.94
C THR A 136 13.44 3.49 3.93
N MET A 137 12.60 2.61 4.49
CA MET A 137 11.63 3.00 5.51
C MET A 137 12.33 3.61 6.74
N SER A 138 13.39 2.96 7.20
CA SER A 138 14.21 3.46 8.31
C SER A 138 14.87 4.81 8.01
N PHE A 139 15.38 4.98 6.79
CA PHE A 139 15.98 6.23 6.31
C PHE A 139 14.97 7.37 6.27
N ILE A 140 13.78 7.13 5.69
CA ILE A 140 12.71 8.14 5.63
C ILE A 140 12.25 8.52 7.04
N ARG A 141 12.02 7.55 7.93
CA ARG A 141 11.59 7.81 9.33
C ARG A 141 12.60 8.66 10.09
N ARG A 142 13.91 8.40 9.91
CA ARG A 142 14.98 9.19 10.57
C ARG A 142 15.12 10.60 10.01
N ASN A 143 14.91 10.76 8.71
CA ASN A 143 15.22 12.00 8.02
C ASN A 143 13.98 12.86 7.72
N THR A 144 12.77 12.44 8.06
CA THR A 144 11.54 13.20 7.81
C THR A 144 10.62 13.15 9.02
N SER A 145 9.59 14.00 9.06
CA SER A 145 8.52 13.92 10.05
C SER A 145 7.37 13.02 9.60
N MET A 146 7.54 12.25 8.51
CA MET A 146 6.49 11.41 7.96
C MET A 146 6.22 10.23 8.89
N PRO A 147 4.95 9.84 9.10
CA PRO A 147 4.58 8.70 9.93
C PRO A 147 4.82 7.39 9.17
N VAL A 148 6.08 7.05 8.93
CA VAL A 148 6.49 5.76 8.33
C VAL A 148 6.63 4.72 9.44
N PRO A 149 6.07 3.51 9.30
CA PRO A 149 6.19 2.46 10.31
C PRO A 149 7.63 2.18 10.74
N GLU A 150 7.83 1.96 12.03
CA GLU A 150 9.11 1.48 12.56
C GLU A 150 9.41 0.06 12.08
N ILE A 151 10.66 -0.19 11.68
CA ILE A 151 11.11 -1.55 11.39
C ILE A 151 11.69 -2.13 12.68
N TYR A 152 11.12 -3.25 13.15
CA TYR A 152 11.61 -3.95 14.32
C TYR A 152 12.68 -4.98 13.98
N ASP A 153 12.49 -5.70 12.88
CA ASP A 153 13.45 -6.71 12.41
C ASP A 153 13.20 -7.04 10.93
N TYR A 154 14.18 -7.61 10.25
CA TYR A 154 14.02 -8.17 8.92
C TYR A 154 15.06 -9.27 8.64
N CYS A 155 14.69 -10.28 7.86
CA CYS A 155 15.59 -11.36 7.46
C CYS A 155 15.58 -11.54 5.94
N GLU A 156 16.75 -11.38 5.34
CA GLU A 156 16.95 -11.45 3.89
C GLU A 156 17.26 -12.86 3.38
N THR A 157 17.26 -13.86 4.26
CA THR A 157 17.54 -15.25 3.91
C THR A 157 16.45 -16.16 4.41
N SER A 158 16.25 -17.30 3.76
CA SER A 158 15.43 -18.39 4.28
C SER A 158 16.17 -19.25 5.31
N SER A 159 17.43 -18.94 5.64
CA SER A 159 18.19 -19.63 6.69
C SER A 159 17.86 -19.03 8.06
N ASN A 160 16.58 -19.10 8.43
CA ASN A 160 16.07 -18.65 9.73
C ASN A 160 14.96 -19.60 10.20
N LYS A 161 14.50 -19.42 11.45
CA LYS A 161 13.52 -20.33 12.08
C LYS A 161 12.17 -20.44 11.36
N ILE A 162 11.79 -19.43 10.57
CA ILE A 162 10.54 -19.39 9.80
C ILE A 162 10.77 -19.92 8.37
N GLU A 163 12.03 -20.10 7.96
CA GLU A 163 12.46 -20.59 6.64
C GLU A 163 12.06 -19.69 5.46
N VAL A 164 11.72 -18.43 5.73
CA VAL A 164 11.32 -17.44 4.71
C VAL A 164 11.93 -16.08 4.98
N LEU A 165 12.07 -15.28 3.93
CA LEU A 165 12.39 -13.87 4.05
C LEU A 165 11.23 -13.12 4.71
N TYR A 166 11.51 -12.14 5.56
CA TYR A 166 10.46 -11.36 6.19
C TYR A 166 10.90 -9.95 6.59
N LEU A 167 9.90 -9.08 6.74
CA LEU A 167 10.00 -7.77 7.36
C LEU A 167 9.01 -7.70 8.53
N LEU A 168 9.49 -7.37 9.73
CA LEU A 168 8.69 -7.18 10.93
C LEU A 168 8.66 -5.70 11.29
N MET A 169 7.48 -5.12 11.39
CA MET A 169 7.31 -3.67 11.48
C MET A 169 6.11 -3.25 12.32
N GLU A 170 6.07 -1.97 12.69
CA GLU A 170 4.98 -1.30 13.38
C GLU A 170 3.65 -1.45 12.60
N PHE A 171 2.57 -1.70 13.33
CA PHE A 171 1.24 -1.63 12.75
C PHE A 171 0.81 -0.16 12.62
N ALA A 172 0.54 0.28 11.39
CA ALA A 172 -0.01 1.61 11.14
C ALA A 172 -1.54 1.59 11.35
N GLU A 173 -1.98 2.16 12.48
CA GLU A 173 -3.41 2.38 12.72
C GLU A 173 -3.95 3.43 11.73
N GLY A 174 -5.05 3.12 11.06
CA GLY A 174 -5.65 4.03 10.10
C GLY A 174 -6.75 3.42 9.26
N PHE A 175 -7.15 4.18 8.24
CA PHE A 175 -8.16 3.78 7.26
C PHE A 175 -7.58 3.91 5.86
N SER A 176 -8.10 3.13 4.93
CA SER A 176 -7.76 3.32 3.52
C SER A 176 -8.25 4.69 3.04
N VAL A 177 -7.41 5.41 2.30
CA VAL A 177 -7.83 6.64 1.63
C VAL A 177 -9.03 6.36 0.74
N PHE A 178 -9.05 5.23 0.02
CA PHE A 178 -10.17 4.87 -0.85
C PHE A 178 -11.50 4.80 -0.08
N GLU A 179 -11.51 4.16 1.09
CA GLU A 179 -12.69 4.07 1.94
C GLU A 179 -13.15 5.46 2.38
N LYS A 180 -12.22 6.32 2.80
CA LYS A 180 -12.53 7.65 3.37
C LYS A 180 -12.73 8.75 2.34
N TRP A 181 -12.30 8.54 1.10
CA TRP A 181 -12.39 9.54 0.03
C TRP A 181 -13.83 9.75 -0.44
N PHE A 182 -14.59 8.66 -0.53
CA PHE A 182 -15.98 8.67 -0.97
C PHE A 182 -16.98 8.57 0.18
N ASP A 183 -16.49 8.41 1.42
CA ASP A 183 -17.31 8.39 2.62
C ASP A 183 -18.02 9.74 2.79
N ASP A 184 -19.34 9.74 2.72
CA ASP A 184 -20.19 10.90 3.04
C ASP A 184 -20.61 10.87 4.52
N THR A 185 -20.18 9.86 5.27
CA THR A 185 -20.47 9.70 6.69
C THR A 185 -19.35 10.26 7.56
N GLY A 186 -19.71 10.54 8.82
CA GLY A 186 -18.78 11.01 9.83
C GLY A 186 -18.84 12.52 10.10
N PRO A 187 -18.06 12.97 11.10
CA PRO A 187 -18.18 14.33 11.64
C PRO A 187 -17.51 15.40 10.78
N THR A 188 -16.63 15.03 9.85
CA THR A 188 -15.92 15.96 8.97
C THR A 188 -16.55 15.96 7.58
N PRO A 189 -16.91 17.13 7.01
CA PRO A 189 -17.40 17.23 5.63
C PRO A 189 -16.44 16.59 4.63
N LYS A 190 -16.98 15.94 3.60
CA LYS A 190 -16.20 15.21 2.60
C LYS A 190 -15.16 16.05 1.88
N GLU A 191 -15.55 17.22 1.38
CA GLU A 191 -14.65 18.12 0.66
C GLU A 191 -13.48 18.57 1.55
N GLU A 192 -13.77 18.91 2.81
CA GLU A 192 -12.75 19.26 3.80
C GLU A 192 -11.79 18.09 4.08
N ARG A 193 -12.32 16.88 4.24
CA ARG A 193 -11.51 15.66 4.42
C ARG A 193 -10.62 15.38 3.20
N GLN A 194 -11.15 15.50 1.99
CA GLN A 194 -10.38 15.31 0.75
C GLN A 194 -9.25 16.34 0.65
N MET A 195 -9.52 17.61 0.94
CA MET A 195 -8.50 18.66 0.97
C MET A 195 -7.39 18.35 1.98
N ARG A 196 -7.74 17.93 3.21
CA ARG A 196 -6.73 17.53 4.21
C ARG A 196 -5.88 16.34 3.75
N ILE A 197 -6.46 15.36 3.06
CA ILE A 197 -5.71 14.22 2.51
C ILE A 197 -4.73 14.70 1.44
N LEU A 198 -5.16 15.59 0.55
CA LEU A 198 -4.29 16.17 -0.48
C LEU A 198 -3.17 17.02 0.13
N ASP A 199 -3.48 17.86 1.11
CA ASP A 199 -2.51 18.73 1.79
C ASP A 199 -1.43 17.91 2.51
N THR A 200 -1.84 16.87 3.25
CA THR A 200 -0.90 15.99 3.95
C THR A 200 -0.04 15.16 2.99
N THR A 201 -0.61 14.72 1.87
CA THR A 201 0.14 14.05 0.80
C THR A 201 1.16 15.00 0.17
N ALA A 202 0.77 16.22 -0.18
CA ALA A 202 1.67 17.23 -0.73
C ALA A 202 2.79 17.60 0.25
N ALA A 203 2.46 17.73 1.54
CA ALA A 203 3.45 17.98 2.59
C ALA A 203 4.47 16.83 2.70
N ALA A 204 4.02 15.58 2.64
CA ALA A 204 4.90 14.41 2.62
C ALA A 204 5.81 14.40 1.38
N MET A 205 5.26 14.62 0.18
CA MET A 205 6.04 14.70 -1.06
C MET A 205 7.09 15.82 -1.02
N SER A 206 6.73 16.98 -0.45
CA SER A 206 7.66 18.11 -0.26
C SER A 206 8.85 17.73 0.62
N GLN A 207 8.63 16.93 1.67
CA GLN A 207 9.72 16.43 2.52
C GLN A 207 10.62 15.44 1.79
N LEU A 208 10.08 14.62 0.90
CA LEU A 208 10.88 13.68 0.10
C LEU A 208 11.73 14.38 -0.96
N ARG A 209 11.33 15.56 -1.43
CA ARG A 209 12.04 16.34 -2.47
C ARG A 209 13.52 16.61 -2.13
N LYS A 210 13.87 16.72 -0.85
CA LYS A 210 15.25 17.01 -0.43
C LYS A 210 16.23 15.86 -0.67
N PHE A 211 15.74 14.67 -0.97
CA PHE A 211 16.56 13.51 -1.29
C PHE A 211 16.75 13.45 -2.81
N GLU A 212 17.88 13.99 -3.27
CA GLU A 212 18.27 13.98 -4.68
C GLU A 212 19.40 12.98 -4.90
N PHE A 213 19.32 12.21 -5.98
CA PHE A 213 20.28 11.19 -6.35
C PHE A 213 20.59 11.26 -7.84
N ASP A 214 21.82 10.92 -8.23
CA ASP A 214 22.27 11.00 -9.64
C ASP A 214 21.74 9.84 -10.52
N LYS A 215 20.98 8.91 -9.94
CA LYS A 215 20.43 7.72 -10.60
C LYS A 215 19.01 7.46 -10.13
N ILE A 216 18.26 6.70 -10.95
CA ILE A 216 16.96 6.15 -10.60
C ILE A 216 17.12 4.68 -10.18
N GLY A 217 16.27 4.22 -9.26
CA GLY A 217 16.33 2.84 -8.77
C GLY A 217 16.09 2.74 -7.26
N SER A 218 16.68 1.71 -6.67
CA SER A 218 16.53 1.34 -5.27
C SER A 218 17.69 1.86 -4.42
N LEU A 219 17.38 2.43 -3.25
CA LEU A 219 18.42 2.89 -2.33
C LEU A 219 19.26 1.72 -1.84
N GLN A 220 20.57 1.93 -1.89
CA GLN A 220 21.58 1.01 -1.37
C GLN A 220 22.11 1.49 -0.03
N PHE A 221 22.45 0.52 0.81
CA PHE A 221 22.90 0.73 2.17
C PHE A 221 24.06 -0.23 2.44
N GLU A 222 25.16 0.31 2.95
CA GLU A 222 26.27 -0.50 3.41
C GLU A 222 25.89 -1.23 4.71
N PRO A 223 26.43 -2.44 4.97
CA PRO A 223 26.19 -3.14 6.22
C PRO A 223 26.51 -2.27 7.44
N GLY A 224 25.53 -2.07 8.33
CA GLY A 224 25.69 -1.23 9.53
C GLY A 224 25.63 0.28 9.27
N ASN A 225 25.50 0.73 8.01
CA ASN A 225 25.22 2.11 7.69
C ASN A 225 23.73 2.30 7.38
N MET A 226 23.15 3.26 8.06
CA MET A 226 21.74 3.63 7.98
C MET A 226 21.47 4.76 6.99
N ASP A 227 22.52 5.39 6.46
CA ASP A 227 22.45 6.38 5.40
C ASP A 227 22.59 5.71 4.03
N ALA A 228 21.85 6.24 3.06
CA ALA A 228 21.89 5.73 1.69
C ALA A 228 23.26 6.01 1.06
N THR A 229 23.91 4.98 0.53
CA THR A 229 25.22 5.08 -0.13
C THR A 229 25.12 5.23 -1.64
N GLY A 230 23.93 5.05 -2.19
CA GLY A 230 23.66 5.25 -3.61
C GLY A 230 22.32 4.69 -4.05
N ILE A 231 22.14 4.61 -5.36
CA ILE A 231 20.98 4.05 -6.04
C ILE A 231 21.47 3.01 -7.06
N GLU A 232 20.78 1.87 -7.15
CA GLU A 232 20.94 0.86 -8.21
C GLU A 232 19.58 0.46 -8.79
#